data_AF-A0AAQ3LL34-F1
#
_entry.id   AF-A0AAQ3LL34-F1
#
_cell.length_a   1.000
_cell.length_b   1.000
_cell.length_c   1.000
_cell.angle_alpha   90.00
_cell.angle_beta   90.00
_cell.angle_gamma   90.00
#
_symmetry.space_group_name_H-M   'P 1'
#
loop_
_entity.id
_entity.type
_entity.pdbx_description
1 polymer ?
#
loop_
_entity_poly.entity_id
_entity_poly.type
_entity_poly.pdbx_seq_one_letter_code
_entity_poly.pdbx_strand_id
1 'polypeptide(L)'
;MRSILKSIVLYATLTAAGLGSAQATSFDCAKAKTFAEATICSSEPLQRLDEDLNSEYVKTLGRVTEMTKGQVRQAQREWLKRRDSCQTPSCVSVAMTDQIRALALWGTEPNVTGISPKLTAQFQKTDIGGDHQAVLPQKLVHREATTVHSQSTTPTTKPDLTTSSQAFKIGVVAMILVLLICIWLHSRGSMTIYQDYTDALWTTMTPILGVGAYFLVKWLEFSSEIAAWSALLLLALMSVQILIQTYRSNGPSLYFLLSLYAKVVLFTLYLLLMGLLLLGGTTKADRRRRRGWAIAASALFAFFTAWMCRNRQFSHIDDYLAGRT
;
A
#
# COMPACT_ATOMS: atom_id res chain seq x y z
N MET A 1 -52.86 3.19 5.32
CA MET A 1 -51.69 3.25 6.23
C MET A 1 -51.29 1.88 6.80
N ARG A 2 -52.21 1.08 7.38
CA ARG A 2 -51.89 -0.26 7.92
C ARG A 2 -51.52 -1.34 6.89
N SER A 3 -51.98 -1.25 5.64
CA SER A 3 -51.58 -2.18 4.56
C SER A 3 -50.21 -1.87 3.96
N ILE A 4 -49.85 -0.58 3.87
CA ILE A 4 -48.55 -0.11 3.39
C ILE A 4 -47.44 -0.50 4.38
N LEU A 5 -47.73 -0.46 5.68
CA LEU A 5 -46.80 -0.89 6.73
C LEU A 5 -46.50 -2.40 6.68
N LYS A 6 -47.47 -3.23 6.28
CA LYS A 6 -47.28 -4.69 6.11
C LYS A 6 -46.42 -5.01 4.88
N SER A 7 -46.59 -4.27 3.79
CA SER A 7 -45.77 -4.43 2.59
C SER A 7 -44.32 -3.96 2.80
N ILE A 8 -44.10 -2.89 3.57
CA ILE A 8 -42.74 -2.42 3.90
C ILE A 8 -42.01 -3.43 4.81
N VAL A 9 -42.71 -4.04 5.78
CA VAL A 9 -42.12 -5.08 6.65
C VAL A 9 -41.81 -6.38 5.88
N LEU A 10 -42.60 -6.72 4.86
CA LEU A 10 -42.38 -7.92 4.03
C LEU A 10 -41.24 -7.75 3.00
N TYR A 11 -40.98 -6.52 2.53
CA TYR A 11 -39.84 -6.22 1.66
C TYR A 11 -38.53 -6.01 2.44
N ALA A 12 -38.60 -5.45 3.65
CA ALA A 12 -37.42 -5.26 4.51
C ALA A 12 -36.82 -6.58 5.03
N THR A 13 -37.62 -7.65 5.14
CA THR A 13 -37.11 -8.97 5.55
C THR A 13 -36.50 -9.78 4.41
N LEU A 14 -36.78 -9.46 3.14
CA LEU A 14 -36.23 -10.19 1.99
C LEU A 14 -34.87 -9.64 1.50
N THR A 15 -34.49 -8.42 1.88
CA THR A 15 -33.20 -7.81 1.53
C THR A 15 -32.10 -7.99 2.58
N ALA A 16 -32.34 -8.75 3.65
CA ALA A 16 -31.35 -8.99 4.72
C ALA A 16 -30.49 -10.25 4.51
N ALA A 17 -30.76 -11.08 3.49
CA ALA A 17 -30.06 -12.35 3.27
C ALA A 17 -28.82 -12.26 2.33
N GLY A 18 -28.39 -11.05 1.97
CA GLY A 18 -27.35 -10.83 0.95
C GLY A 18 -26.02 -10.27 1.43
N LEU A 19 -25.86 -9.95 2.73
CA LEU A 19 -24.54 -9.64 3.29
C LEU A 19 -23.89 -10.95 3.72
N GLY A 20 -23.55 -11.81 2.76
CA GLY A 20 -22.48 -12.77 3.01
C GLY A 20 -21.24 -11.97 3.31
N SER A 21 -20.69 -12.08 4.52
CA SER A 21 -19.34 -11.64 4.79
C SER A 21 -18.46 -12.21 3.67
N ALA A 22 -17.75 -11.35 2.96
CA ALA A 22 -16.72 -11.80 2.03
C ALA A 22 -15.61 -12.43 2.89
N GLN A 23 -15.79 -13.69 3.27
CA GLN A 23 -14.80 -14.50 3.97
C GLN A 23 -13.70 -14.76 2.95
N ALA A 24 -12.67 -13.93 2.97
CA ALA A 24 -11.50 -14.14 2.15
C ALA A 24 -10.70 -15.29 2.76
N THR A 25 -10.58 -16.37 2.01
CA THR A 25 -9.60 -17.43 2.25
C THR A 25 -8.77 -17.53 0.98
N SER A 26 -7.60 -18.17 1.04
CA SER A 26 -6.73 -18.36 -0.12
C SER A 26 -7.33 -19.26 -1.22
N PHE A 27 -8.51 -19.84 -0.96
CA PHE A 27 -9.27 -20.68 -1.88
C PHE A 27 -10.77 -20.33 -1.87
N ASP A 28 -11.53 -20.93 -2.77
CA ASP A 28 -12.97 -20.70 -2.87
C ASP A 28 -13.71 -21.62 -1.89
N CYS A 29 -14.28 -21.05 -0.82
CA CYS A 29 -15.02 -21.80 0.19
C CYS A 29 -16.21 -22.59 -0.38
N ALA A 30 -16.81 -22.14 -1.48
CA ALA A 30 -17.86 -22.90 -2.15
C ALA A 30 -17.35 -24.19 -2.82
N LYS A 31 -16.03 -24.32 -2.96
CA LYS A 31 -15.34 -25.48 -3.54
C LYS A 31 -14.60 -26.32 -2.50
N ALA A 32 -14.79 -26.06 -1.20
CA ALA A 32 -14.19 -26.86 -0.14
C ALA A 32 -14.59 -28.34 -0.26
N LYS A 33 -13.62 -29.25 -0.24
CA LYS A 33 -13.83 -30.70 -0.37
C LYS A 33 -13.39 -31.49 0.85
N THR A 34 -12.45 -30.95 1.63
CA THR A 34 -11.86 -31.66 2.77
C THR A 34 -12.45 -31.13 4.08
N PHE A 35 -12.38 -31.95 5.13
CA PHE A 35 -12.74 -31.52 6.48
C PHE A 35 -11.97 -30.25 6.88
N ALA A 36 -10.68 -30.20 6.55
CA ALA A 36 -9.83 -29.05 6.85
C ALA A 36 -10.31 -27.78 6.14
N GLU A 37 -10.59 -27.85 4.84
CA GLU A 37 -11.09 -26.71 4.06
C GLU A 37 -12.45 -26.20 4.58
N ALA A 38 -13.39 -27.11 4.85
CA ALA A 38 -14.68 -26.75 5.43
C ALA A 38 -14.52 -26.08 6.81
N THR A 39 -13.62 -26.61 7.65
CA THR A 39 -13.34 -26.09 8.99
C THR A 39 -12.72 -24.69 8.92
N ILE A 40 -11.79 -24.47 7.99
CA ILE A 40 -11.21 -23.14 7.72
C ILE A 40 -12.34 -22.18 7.32
N CYS A 41 -13.17 -22.55 6.35
CA CYS A 41 -14.26 -21.71 5.87
C CYS A 41 -15.33 -21.38 6.92
N SER A 42 -15.52 -22.23 7.95
CA SER A 42 -16.49 -21.98 9.01
C SER A 42 -15.94 -21.23 10.24
N SER A 43 -14.64 -20.89 10.27
CA SER A 43 -13.98 -20.35 11.45
C SER A 43 -13.14 -19.11 11.13
N GLU A 44 -13.60 -17.93 11.53
CA GLU A 44 -12.90 -16.66 11.30
C GLU A 44 -11.43 -16.69 11.77
N PRO A 45 -11.06 -17.24 12.94
CA PRO A 45 -9.65 -17.38 13.32
C PRO A 45 -8.83 -18.24 12.35
N LEU A 46 -9.42 -19.29 11.77
CA LEU A 46 -8.73 -20.15 10.80
C LEU A 46 -8.66 -19.53 9.41
N GLN A 47 -9.63 -18.70 9.03
CA GLN A 47 -9.56 -17.93 7.78
C GLN A 47 -8.40 -16.95 7.82
N ARG A 48 -8.25 -16.19 8.92
CA ARG A 48 -7.10 -15.31 9.13
C ARG A 48 -5.78 -16.07 9.10
N LEU A 49 -5.75 -17.25 9.73
CA LEU A 49 -4.56 -18.10 9.72
C LEU A 49 -4.23 -18.62 8.30
N ASP A 50 -5.23 -18.85 7.45
CA ASP A 50 -5.05 -19.24 6.05
C ASP A 50 -4.48 -18.09 5.22
N GLU A 51 -4.95 -16.87 5.45
CA GLU A 51 -4.42 -15.65 4.84
C GLU A 51 -2.97 -15.38 5.27
N ASP A 52 -2.67 -15.49 6.57
CA ASP A 52 -1.31 -15.35 7.11
C ASP A 52 -0.35 -16.37 6.48
N LEU A 53 -0.80 -17.62 6.33
CA LEU A 53 -0.05 -18.68 5.69
C LEU A 53 0.19 -18.41 4.21
N ASN A 54 -0.82 -17.95 3.48
CA ASN A 54 -0.67 -17.56 2.09
C ASN A 54 0.28 -16.35 1.95
N SER A 55 0.19 -15.39 2.86
CA SER A 55 1.07 -14.22 2.93
C SER A 55 2.54 -14.62 3.12
N GLU A 56 2.82 -15.47 4.09
CA GLU A 56 4.18 -15.96 4.33
C GLU A 56 4.69 -16.83 3.17
N TYR A 57 3.81 -17.60 2.53
CA TYR A 57 4.15 -18.37 1.32
C TYR A 57 4.59 -17.46 0.16
N VAL A 58 3.83 -16.38 -0.12
CA VAL A 58 4.18 -15.41 -1.16
C VAL A 58 5.48 -14.67 -0.83
N LYS A 59 5.65 -14.23 0.43
CA LYS A 59 6.91 -13.61 0.91
C LYS A 59 8.10 -14.55 0.73
N THR A 60 7.92 -15.82 1.10
CA THR A 60 8.95 -16.86 0.92
C THR A 60 9.35 -16.99 -0.55
N LEU A 61 8.38 -17.08 -1.46
CA LEU A 61 8.67 -17.09 -2.90
C LEU A 61 9.38 -15.81 -3.34
N GLY A 62 9.05 -14.64 -2.77
CA GLY A 62 9.72 -13.37 -3.09
C GLY A 62 11.20 -13.32 -2.70
N ARG A 63 11.60 -13.98 -1.60
CA ARG A 63 12.98 -13.91 -1.07
C ARG A 63 13.91 -15.02 -1.54
N VAL A 64 13.40 -16.18 -1.92
CA VAL A 64 14.24 -17.33 -2.32
C VAL A 64 14.63 -17.29 -3.81
N THR A 65 15.71 -18.00 -4.17
CA THR A 65 16.17 -18.12 -5.57
C THR A 65 15.14 -18.85 -6.45
N GLU A 66 15.20 -18.66 -7.78
CA GLU A 66 14.32 -19.37 -8.72
C GLU A 66 14.39 -20.89 -8.59
N MET A 67 15.59 -21.44 -8.34
CA MET A 67 15.77 -22.87 -8.10
C MET A 67 15.02 -23.33 -6.83
N THR A 68 15.13 -22.55 -5.75
CA THR A 68 14.47 -22.85 -4.46
C THR A 68 12.96 -22.67 -4.52
N LYS A 69 12.42 -21.76 -5.36
CA LYS A 69 10.96 -21.61 -5.56
C LYS A 69 10.28 -22.93 -5.95
N GLY A 70 10.95 -23.76 -6.76
CA GLY A 70 10.45 -25.09 -7.12
C GLY A 70 10.26 -25.99 -5.90
N GLN A 71 11.24 -26.01 -5.00
CA GLN A 71 11.23 -26.79 -3.76
C GLN A 71 10.16 -26.29 -2.80
N VAL A 72 10.04 -24.96 -2.62
CA VAL A 72 8.99 -24.34 -1.78
C VAL A 72 7.60 -24.73 -2.28
N ARG A 73 7.35 -24.65 -3.60
CA ARG A 73 6.08 -25.07 -4.21
C ARG A 73 5.76 -26.55 -3.97
N GLN A 74 6.78 -27.41 -4.03
CA GLN A 74 6.60 -28.84 -3.76
C GLN A 74 6.27 -29.09 -2.29
N ALA A 75 7.06 -28.53 -1.37
CA ALA A 75 6.84 -28.65 0.07
C ALA A 75 5.44 -28.16 0.47
N GLN A 76 4.97 -27.07 -0.14
CA GLN A 76 3.62 -26.55 0.09
C GLN A 76 2.52 -27.53 -0.36
N ARG A 77 2.67 -28.18 -1.53
CA ARG A 77 1.72 -29.21 -2.00
C ARG A 77 1.71 -30.43 -1.10
N GLU A 78 2.86 -30.84 -0.59
CA GLU A 78 2.96 -31.95 0.36
C GLU A 78 2.34 -31.58 1.71
N TRP A 79 2.52 -30.33 2.16
CA TRP A 79 1.84 -29.82 3.34
C TRP A 79 0.32 -29.81 3.20
N LEU A 80 -0.23 -29.39 2.06
CA LEU A 80 -1.69 -29.41 1.82
C LEU A 80 -2.27 -30.81 2.04
N LYS A 81 -1.61 -31.87 1.56
CA LYS A 81 -2.02 -33.26 1.81
C LYS A 81 -2.05 -33.60 3.30
N ARG A 82 -1.08 -33.11 4.09
CA ARG A 82 -1.04 -33.31 5.55
C ARG A 82 -2.18 -32.56 6.23
N ARG A 83 -2.39 -31.28 5.89
CA ARG A 83 -3.52 -30.48 6.39
C ARG A 83 -4.85 -31.18 6.11
N ASP A 84 -5.05 -31.66 4.89
CA ASP A 84 -6.30 -32.30 4.44
C ASP A 84 -6.56 -33.65 5.11
N SER A 85 -5.56 -34.26 5.74
CA SER A 85 -5.73 -35.48 6.54
C SER A 85 -6.28 -35.23 7.96
N CYS A 86 -6.30 -33.98 8.43
CA CYS A 86 -6.82 -33.62 9.74
C CYS A 86 -8.31 -33.95 9.90
N GLN A 87 -8.67 -34.42 11.10
CA GLN A 87 -10.04 -34.78 11.47
C GLN A 87 -10.61 -33.90 12.61
N THR A 88 -9.82 -32.95 13.12
CA THR A 88 -10.24 -32.03 14.19
C THR A 88 -9.82 -30.59 13.88
N PRO A 89 -10.55 -29.57 14.36
CA PRO A 89 -10.16 -28.17 14.17
C PRO A 89 -8.80 -27.83 14.79
N SER A 90 -8.44 -28.45 15.91
CA SER A 90 -7.13 -28.28 16.55
C SER A 90 -5.99 -28.81 15.67
N CYS A 91 -6.17 -29.96 15.01
CA CYS A 91 -5.20 -30.48 14.05
C CYS A 91 -4.96 -29.48 12.91
N VAL A 92 -6.04 -28.92 12.35
CA VAL A 92 -5.97 -27.94 11.25
C VAL A 92 -5.20 -26.69 11.70
N SER A 93 -5.58 -26.13 12.85
CA SER A 93 -4.92 -24.94 13.43
C SER A 93 -3.41 -25.15 13.65
N VAL A 94 -3.03 -26.28 14.25
CA VAL A 94 -1.62 -26.63 14.50
C VAL A 94 -0.87 -26.81 13.17
N ALA A 95 -1.43 -27.57 12.23
CA ALA A 95 -0.81 -27.83 10.94
C ALA A 95 -0.56 -26.52 10.14
N MET A 96 -1.46 -25.55 10.23
CA MET A 96 -1.31 -24.24 9.58
C MET A 96 -0.26 -23.38 10.29
N THR A 97 -0.28 -23.34 11.63
CA THR A 97 0.68 -22.56 12.42
C THR A 97 2.11 -23.09 12.27
N ASP A 98 2.29 -24.40 12.23
CA ASP A 98 3.57 -25.06 11.96
C ASP A 98 4.09 -24.70 10.57
N GLN A 99 3.19 -24.63 9.58
CA GLN A 99 3.58 -24.31 8.22
C GLN A 99 4.01 -22.86 8.04
N ILE A 100 3.34 -21.90 8.69
CA ILE A 100 3.78 -20.50 8.71
C ILE A 100 5.22 -20.43 9.23
N ARG A 101 5.50 -21.10 10.36
CA ARG A 101 6.85 -21.17 10.93
C ARG A 101 7.85 -21.84 9.99
N ALA A 102 7.46 -22.95 9.35
CA ALA A 102 8.31 -23.64 8.40
C ALA A 102 8.65 -22.75 7.19
N LEU A 103 7.65 -22.05 6.63
CA LEU A 103 7.82 -21.11 5.52
C LEU A 103 8.78 -19.98 5.90
N ALA A 104 8.64 -19.41 7.10
CA ALA A 104 9.50 -18.34 7.62
C ALA A 104 11.01 -18.66 7.62
N LEU A 105 11.38 -19.94 7.68
CA LEU A 105 12.77 -20.39 7.70
C LEU A 105 13.39 -20.57 6.29
N TRP A 106 12.59 -20.53 5.23
CA TRP A 106 13.09 -20.70 3.87
C TRP A 106 13.86 -19.46 3.42
N GLY A 107 15.11 -19.64 3.00
CA GLY A 107 15.96 -18.54 2.54
C GLY A 107 16.50 -17.65 3.66
N THR A 108 16.32 -18.04 4.93
CA THR A 108 17.06 -17.46 6.05
C THR A 108 18.32 -18.30 6.25
N GLU A 109 19.48 -17.79 5.87
CA GLU A 109 20.75 -18.38 6.30
C GLU A 109 20.85 -18.20 7.82
N PRO A 110 20.94 -19.27 8.63
CA PRO A 110 21.30 -19.11 10.01
C PRO A 110 22.77 -18.68 10.03
N ASN A 111 23.05 -17.45 10.47
CA ASN A 111 24.39 -17.02 10.79
C ASN A 111 24.88 -17.81 12.03
N VAL A 112 25.29 -19.05 11.83
CA VAL A 112 25.96 -19.86 12.85
C VAL A 112 27.45 -19.56 12.78
N THR A 113 27.84 -18.37 13.23
CA THR A 113 29.21 -18.16 13.69
C THR A 113 29.40 -18.89 15.02
N GLY A 114 29.89 -20.12 14.92
CA GLY A 114 30.96 -20.66 15.76
C GLY A 114 30.63 -21.08 17.18
N ILE A 115 30.23 -22.34 17.37
CA ILE A 115 30.73 -23.16 18.48
C ILE A 115 30.92 -24.61 18.00
N SER A 116 32.16 -25.02 17.81
CA SER A 116 32.58 -26.40 18.08
C SER A 116 33.98 -26.38 18.70
N PRO A 117 34.23 -27.22 19.72
CA PRO A 117 35.37 -27.06 20.60
C PRO A 117 36.59 -27.75 20.01
N LYS A 118 37.73 -27.04 19.96
CA LYS A 118 39.04 -27.69 19.96
C LYS A 118 40.11 -26.75 20.53
N LEU A 119 40.60 -27.14 21.71
CA LEU A 119 42.00 -27.09 22.17
C LEU A 119 42.96 -26.78 21.00
N THR A 120 43.87 -25.81 21.01
CA THR A 120 45.02 -25.66 21.93
C THR A 120 45.84 -24.40 21.52
N ALA A 121 46.66 -23.88 22.45
CA ALA A 121 47.82 -22.97 22.29
C ALA A 121 47.50 -21.47 22.00
N GLN A 122 47.51 -20.58 23.01
CA GLN A 122 48.67 -19.87 23.58
C GLN A 122 49.65 -19.27 22.56
N PHE A 123 49.68 -17.94 22.46
CA PHE A 123 50.91 -17.12 22.46
C PHE A 123 50.55 -15.66 22.84
N GLN A 124 51.54 -14.97 23.41
CA GLN A 124 51.45 -13.96 24.47
C GLN A 124 52.05 -12.61 24.01
N LYS A 125 51.38 -11.50 24.35
CA LYS A 125 51.89 -10.17 24.81
C LYS A 125 52.79 -9.30 23.90
N THR A 126 52.47 -8.00 23.75
CA THR A 126 53.16 -6.85 24.42
C THR A 126 52.61 -5.47 24.03
N ASP A 127 52.72 -4.55 24.99
CA ASP A 127 52.35 -3.12 25.09
C ASP A 127 53.21 -2.12 24.28
N ILE A 128 52.88 -0.82 24.50
CA ILE A 128 53.58 0.48 24.27
C ILE A 128 52.92 1.26 23.12
N GLY A 129 52.41 2.50 23.24
CA GLY A 129 52.60 3.62 24.15
C GLY A 129 52.88 4.88 23.29
N GLY A 130 52.17 6.01 23.50
CA GLY A 130 52.52 7.29 22.83
C GLY A 130 51.40 8.34 22.76
N ASP A 131 51.56 9.38 23.59
CA ASP A 131 50.76 10.62 23.66
C ASP A 131 50.88 11.52 22.43
N HIS A 132 49.85 12.36 22.19
CA HIS A 132 50.02 13.79 21.92
C HIS A 132 48.73 14.58 22.22
N GLN A 133 48.94 15.81 22.66
CA GLN A 133 48.05 16.69 23.43
C GLN A 133 47.91 18.06 22.73
N ALA A 134 46.75 18.72 22.87
CA ALA A 134 46.51 20.19 22.92
C ALA A 134 44.98 20.43 22.78
N VAL A 135 44.19 20.85 23.78
CA VAL A 135 44.08 22.12 24.54
C VAL A 135 43.59 23.34 23.71
N LEU A 136 42.38 23.79 24.11
CA LEU A 136 41.54 25.02 23.94
C LEU A 136 42.27 26.40 23.83
N PRO A 137 41.62 27.60 23.74
CA PRO A 137 40.18 27.93 23.62
C PRO A 137 39.74 29.10 22.69
N GLN A 138 38.43 29.11 22.44
CA GLN A 138 37.45 30.23 22.45
C GLN A 138 37.92 31.70 22.42
N LYS A 139 37.35 32.47 21.48
CA LYS A 139 37.26 33.93 21.56
C LYS A 139 35.85 34.42 21.19
N LEU A 140 35.19 35.00 22.19
CA LEU A 140 34.05 35.91 22.08
C LEU A 140 34.50 37.27 21.54
N VAL A 141 33.63 38.02 20.87
CA VAL A 141 33.33 39.47 21.07
C VAL A 141 32.81 40.15 19.78
N HIS A 142 31.55 40.62 19.90
CA HIS A 142 30.87 41.84 19.43
C HIS A 142 30.96 42.47 18.02
N ARG A 143 29.85 43.22 17.78
CA ARG A 143 29.57 44.35 16.87
C ARG A 143 29.09 43.95 15.47
N GLU A 144 28.08 44.58 14.87
CA GLU A 144 27.38 45.84 15.12
C GLU A 144 26.00 45.76 14.44
N ALA A 145 24.98 46.34 15.05
CA ALA A 145 23.71 46.59 14.37
C ALA A 145 23.89 47.84 13.50
N THR A 146 23.65 47.72 12.19
CA THR A 146 23.53 48.87 11.30
C THR A 146 22.15 48.86 10.67
N THR A 147 21.33 49.78 11.16
CA THR A 147 20.16 50.35 10.48
C THR A 147 20.58 50.94 9.14
N VAL A 148 20.03 50.43 8.03
CA VAL A 148 19.97 51.15 6.76
C VAL A 148 18.52 51.22 6.30
N HIS A 149 18.03 52.44 6.30
CA HIS A 149 16.82 52.89 5.66
C HIS A 149 17.07 52.86 4.14
N SER A 150 16.21 52.19 3.36
CA SER A 150 16.17 52.45 1.92
C SER A 150 14.78 52.21 1.33
N GLN A 151 14.40 53.20 0.54
CA GLN A 151 13.12 53.51 -0.04
C GLN A 151 12.57 52.44 -0.98
N SER A 152 11.24 52.40 -0.98
CA SER A 152 10.35 51.97 -2.05
C SER A 152 10.87 52.32 -3.45
N THR A 153 10.97 51.32 -4.33
CA THR A 153 10.62 51.44 -5.74
C THR A 153 10.02 50.12 -6.22
N THR A 154 8.71 50.12 -6.45
CA THR A 154 7.94 49.08 -7.12
C THR A 154 8.28 49.07 -8.60
N PRO A 155 8.79 47.98 -9.20
CA PRO A 155 8.70 47.77 -10.64
C PRO A 155 7.34 47.12 -10.92
N THR A 156 6.41 47.90 -11.46
CA THR A 156 5.17 47.41 -12.06
C THR A 156 5.49 46.71 -13.38
N THR A 157 6.02 45.49 -13.32
CA THR A 157 6.13 44.61 -14.49
C THR A 157 4.81 43.87 -14.63
N LYS A 158 4.03 44.21 -15.66
CA LYS A 158 2.88 43.39 -16.09
C LYS A 158 3.40 41.96 -16.37
N PRO A 159 2.82 40.89 -15.80
CA PRO A 159 3.31 39.55 -16.02
C PRO A 159 3.07 39.15 -17.48
N ASP A 160 4.16 38.97 -18.23
CA ASP A 160 4.16 38.50 -19.61
C ASP A 160 3.51 37.10 -19.70
N LEU A 161 2.50 36.96 -20.55
CA LEU A 161 1.74 35.73 -20.77
C LEU A 161 2.63 34.56 -21.24
N THR A 162 3.79 34.88 -21.84
CA THR A 162 4.82 33.93 -22.29
C THR A 162 5.62 33.33 -21.13
N THR A 163 5.92 34.11 -20.10
CA THR A 163 6.60 33.68 -18.86
C THR A 163 5.78 32.66 -18.09
N SER A 164 4.44 32.81 -18.09
CA SER A 164 3.50 31.86 -17.49
C SER A 164 3.55 30.47 -18.15
N SER A 165 3.62 30.42 -19.49
CA SER A 165 3.71 29.15 -20.23
C SER A 165 5.04 28.42 -19.97
N GLN A 166 6.14 29.15 -19.88
CA GLN A 166 7.46 28.57 -19.58
C GLN A 166 7.52 28.02 -18.15
N ALA A 167 7.05 28.80 -17.17
CA ALA A 167 6.99 28.36 -15.78
C ALA A 167 6.14 27.08 -15.60
N PHE A 168 4.99 26.99 -16.27
CA PHE A 168 4.16 25.78 -16.27
C PHE A 168 4.90 24.57 -16.84
N LYS A 169 5.57 24.73 -17.99
CA LYS A 169 6.36 23.65 -18.62
C LYS A 169 7.48 23.17 -17.70
N ILE A 170 8.21 24.10 -17.09
CA ILE A 170 9.27 23.79 -16.11
C ILE A 170 8.68 23.02 -14.93
N GLY A 171 7.53 23.46 -14.41
CA GLY A 171 6.83 22.76 -13.32
C GLY A 171 6.44 21.32 -13.68
N VAL A 172 5.93 21.08 -14.90
CA VAL A 172 5.60 19.73 -15.37
C VAL A 172 6.85 18.86 -15.48
N VAL A 173 7.93 19.38 -16.03
CA VAL A 173 9.21 18.65 -16.13
C VAL A 173 9.75 18.32 -14.73
N ALA A 174 9.77 19.28 -13.81
CA ALA A 174 10.19 19.07 -12.43
C ALA A 174 9.33 18.00 -11.74
N MET A 175 8.01 18.04 -11.93
CA MET A 175 7.09 17.05 -11.35
C MET A 175 7.36 15.63 -11.86
N ILE A 176 7.61 15.48 -13.17
CA ILE A 176 7.99 14.18 -13.76
C ILE A 176 9.35 13.72 -13.22
N LEU A 177 10.34 14.61 -13.12
CA LEU A 177 11.66 14.27 -12.58
C LEU A 177 11.59 13.79 -11.13
N VAL A 178 10.83 14.48 -10.28
CA VAL A 178 10.63 14.05 -8.89
C VAL A 178 9.94 12.69 -8.85
N LEU A 179 8.90 12.46 -9.67
CA LEU A 179 8.23 11.16 -9.74
C LEU A 179 9.19 10.03 -10.15
N LEU A 180 10.06 10.27 -11.15
CA LEU A 180 11.08 9.30 -11.56
C LEU A 180 12.07 9.00 -10.44
N ILE A 181 12.47 10.00 -9.65
CA ILE A 181 13.28 9.82 -8.44
C ILE A 181 12.55 8.96 -7.41
N CYS A 182 11.25 9.21 -7.16
CA CYS A 182 10.45 8.37 -6.26
C CYS A 182 10.43 6.90 -6.70
N ILE A 183 10.20 6.64 -7.99
CA ILE A 183 10.16 5.30 -8.56
C ILE A 183 11.52 4.62 -8.44
N TRP A 184 12.61 5.36 -8.70
CA TRP A 184 13.96 4.86 -8.56
C TRP A 184 14.28 4.49 -7.10
N LEU A 185 14.00 5.37 -6.14
CA LEU A 185 14.18 5.09 -4.71
C LEU A 185 13.35 3.89 -4.24
N HIS A 186 12.13 3.76 -4.75
CA HIS A 186 11.26 2.62 -4.47
C HIS A 186 11.87 1.30 -4.97
N SER A 187 12.39 1.31 -6.20
CA SER A 187 13.04 0.14 -6.81
C SER A 187 14.29 -0.30 -6.06
N ARG A 188 15.00 0.64 -5.42
CA ARG A 188 16.18 0.38 -4.58
C ARG A 188 15.83 -0.10 -3.17
N GLY A 189 14.55 -0.11 -2.81
CA GLY A 189 14.11 -0.49 -1.46
C GLY A 189 14.26 0.61 -0.42
N SER A 190 14.62 1.85 -0.81
CA SER A 190 14.82 2.97 0.12
C SER A 190 13.50 3.56 0.62
N MET A 191 12.43 3.45 -0.17
CA MET A 191 11.08 3.91 0.19
C MET A 191 10.00 2.97 -0.33
N THR A 192 8.83 3.00 0.27
CA THR A 192 7.67 2.21 -0.17
C THR A 192 6.58 3.17 -0.65
N ILE A 193 6.21 3.04 -1.94
CA ILE A 193 5.07 3.76 -2.51
C ILE A 193 3.80 3.04 -2.06
N TYR A 194 3.59 1.81 -2.49
CA TYR A 194 2.48 0.97 -2.03
C TYR A 194 3.02 -0.24 -1.28
N GLN A 195 2.47 -0.49 -0.09
CA GLN A 195 2.86 -1.68 0.68
C GLN A 195 2.33 -2.96 0.03
N ASP A 196 1.06 -2.95 -0.36
CA ASP A 196 0.37 -4.08 -0.95
C ASP A 196 -0.75 -3.62 -1.91
N TYR A 197 -1.50 -4.58 -2.47
CA TYR A 197 -2.61 -4.26 -3.36
C TYR A 197 -3.76 -3.53 -2.66
N THR A 198 -3.93 -3.74 -1.36
CA THR A 198 -4.98 -3.08 -0.56
C THR A 198 -4.65 -1.60 -0.38
N ASP A 199 -3.40 -1.23 -0.09
CA ASP A 199 -2.93 0.18 -0.02
C ASP A 199 -3.14 0.92 -1.35
N ALA A 200 -2.73 0.29 -2.46
CA ALA A 200 -2.92 0.84 -3.80
C ALA A 200 -4.39 1.03 -4.16
N LEU A 201 -5.23 0.02 -3.88
CA LEU A 201 -6.66 0.07 -4.12
C LEU A 201 -7.33 1.15 -3.26
N TRP A 202 -6.99 1.23 -1.97
CA TRP A 202 -7.53 2.24 -1.05
C TRP A 202 -7.23 3.66 -1.52
N THR A 203 -5.97 3.90 -1.92
CA THR A 203 -5.53 5.20 -2.43
C THR A 203 -6.28 5.62 -3.68
N THR A 204 -6.49 4.69 -4.62
CA THR A 204 -7.15 4.97 -5.91
C THR A 204 -8.68 5.06 -5.81
N MET A 205 -9.30 4.32 -4.89
CA MET A 205 -10.75 4.33 -4.66
C MET A 205 -11.24 5.49 -3.81
N THR A 206 -10.41 6.02 -2.89
CA THR A 206 -10.77 7.12 -1.98
C THR A 206 -11.53 8.28 -2.65
N PRO A 207 -11.03 8.90 -3.74
CA PRO A 207 -11.74 10.01 -4.39
C PRO A 207 -13.03 9.56 -5.09
N ILE A 208 -13.05 8.34 -5.66
CA ILE A 208 -14.23 7.78 -6.33
C ILE A 208 -15.34 7.52 -5.31
N LEU A 209 -15.00 6.94 -4.16
CA LEU A 209 -15.94 6.68 -3.08
C LEU A 209 -16.44 7.96 -2.43
N GLY A 210 -15.59 8.99 -2.28
CA GLY A 210 -16.04 10.30 -1.81
C GLY A 210 -17.08 10.94 -2.73
N VAL A 211 -16.81 10.98 -4.04
CA VAL A 211 -17.77 11.50 -5.03
C VAL A 211 -19.03 10.61 -5.10
N GLY A 212 -18.85 9.30 -5.07
CA GLY A 212 -19.95 8.33 -5.06
C GLY A 212 -20.87 8.49 -3.85
N ALA A 213 -20.30 8.74 -2.66
CA ALA A 213 -21.07 8.99 -1.45
C ALA A 213 -21.93 10.25 -1.56
N TYR A 214 -21.43 11.33 -2.17
CA TYR A 214 -22.23 12.53 -2.43
C TYR A 214 -23.47 12.19 -3.27
N PHE A 215 -23.28 11.51 -4.40
CA PHE A 215 -24.39 11.15 -5.29
C PHE A 215 -25.33 10.12 -4.67
N LEU A 216 -24.82 9.19 -3.86
CA LEU A 216 -25.64 8.21 -3.14
C LEU A 216 -26.55 8.89 -2.12
N VAL A 217 -26.02 9.80 -1.30
CA VAL A 217 -26.81 10.55 -0.32
C VAL A 217 -27.83 11.45 -1.02
N LYS A 218 -27.48 12.03 -2.17
CA LYS A 218 -28.41 12.77 -3.04
C LYS A 218 -29.50 11.88 -3.62
N TRP A 219 -29.16 10.67 -4.04
CA TRP A 219 -30.13 9.69 -4.54
C TRP A 219 -31.11 9.24 -3.46
N LEU A 220 -30.68 9.23 -2.20
CA LEU A 220 -31.51 9.03 -1.01
C LEU A 220 -32.32 10.28 -0.59
N GLU A 221 -32.42 11.30 -1.45
CA GLU A 221 -33.21 12.54 -1.25
C GLU A 221 -32.77 13.44 -0.07
N PHE A 222 -31.56 13.25 0.48
CA PHE A 222 -31.02 14.16 1.49
C PHE A 222 -30.56 15.50 0.89
N SER A 223 -30.43 16.52 1.76
CA SER A 223 -29.99 17.87 1.36
C SER A 223 -28.58 17.89 0.79
N SER A 224 -28.24 18.93 0.00
CA SER A 224 -26.89 19.09 -0.57
C SER A 224 -25.82 19.20 0.51
N GLU A 225 -26.16 19.84 1.62
CA GLU A 225 -25.27 20.00 2.76
C GLU A 225 -24.94 18.64 3.39
N ILE A 226 -25.95 17.82 3.67
CA ILE A 226 -25.72 16.48 4.24
C ILE A 226 -24.87 15.64 3.28
N ALA A 227 -25.19 15.64 1.98
CA ALA A 227 -24.41 14.93 0.98
C ALA A 227 -22.93 15.39 0.93
N ALA A 228 -22.68 16.71 1.01
CA ALA A 228 -21.34 17.26 1.01
C ALA A 228 -20.55 16.87 2.27
N TRP A 229 -21.15 17.00 3.47
CA TRP A 229 -20.52 16.63 4.73
C TRP A 229 -20.25 15.13 4.83
N SER A 230 -21.19 14.29 4.38
CA SER A 230 -20.99 12.83 4.33
C SER A 230 -19.84 12.44 3.39
N ALA A 231 -19.77 13.03 2.20
CA ALA A 231 -18.68 12.80 1.25
C ALA A 231 -17.33 13.26 1.80
N LEU A 232 -17.27 14.46 2.41
CA LEU A 232 -16.07 15.01 3.01
C LEU A 232 -15.58 14.16 4.18
N LEU A 233 -16.49 13.70 5.04
CA LEU A 233 -16.17 12.82 6.17
C LEU A 233 -15.56 11.51 5.67
N LEU A 234 -16.18 10.85 4.69
CA LEU A 234 -15.66 9.61 4.12
C LEU A 234 -14.27 9.82 3.51
N LEU A 235 -14.11 10.88 2.71
CA LEU A 235 -12.84 11.22 2.08
C LEU A 235 -11.74 11.47 3.13
N ALA A 236 -12.07 12.20 4.21
CA ALA A 236 -11.14 12.50 5.29
C ALA A 236 -10.72 11.23 6.03
N LEU A 237 -11.68 10.37 6.42
CA LEU A 237 -11.38 9.11 7.11
C LEU A 237 -10.49 8.19 6.27
N MET A 238 -10.81 8.04 4.98
CA MET A 238 -10.00 7.23 4.07
C MET A 238 -8.61 7.83 3.85
N SER A 239 -8.51 9.16 3.74
CA SER A 239 -7.22 9.87 3.57
C SER A 239 -6.33 9.74 4.81
N VAL A 240 -6.91 9.80 6.01
CA VAL A 240 -6.18 9.57 7.27
C VAL A 240 -5.55 8.18 7.27
N GLN A 241 -6.24 7.15 6.80
CA GLN A 241 -5.68 5.80 6.70
C GLN A 241 -4.50 5.74 5.72
N ILE A 242 -4.57 6.41 4.57
CA ILE A 242 -3.44 6.51 3.63
C ILE A 242 -2.24 7.17 4.32
N LEU A 243 -2.45 8.23 5.09
CA LEU A 243 -1.37 8.92 5.82
C LEU A 243 -0.74 8.01 6.87
N ILE A 244 -1.55 7.32 7.69
CA ILE A 244 -1.07 6.39 8.71
C ILE A 244 -0.23 5.28 8.07
N GLN A 245 -0.72 4.66 6.99
CA GLN A 245 -0.01 3.57 6.33
C GLN A 245 1.26 4.00 5.63
N THR A 246 1.22 5.16 4.98
CA THR A 246 2.41 5.72 4.32
C THR A 246 3.47 6.09 5.35
N TYR A 247 3.05 6.60 6.52
CA TYR A 247 3.96 6.90 7.64
C TYR A 247 4.55 5.63 8.24
N ARG A 248 3.75 4.57 8.47
CA ARG A 248 4.26 3.29 9.01
C ARG A 248 5.26 2.62 8.07
N SER A 249 5.02 2.66 6.76
CA SER A 249 5.89 2.03 5.76
C SER A 249 7.19 2.78 5.47
N ASN A 250 7.27 4.09 5.77
CA ASN A 250 8.44 4.93 5.45
C ASN A 250 9.08 5.60 6.68
N GLY A 251 8.45 5.52 7.84
CA GLY A 251 8.86 6.17 9.09
C GLY A 251 8.77 7.71 9.04
N PRO A 252 9.23 8.41 10.10
CA PRO A 252 9.34 9.87 10.16
C PRO A 252 10.52 10.37 9.32
N SER A 253 10.46 10.19 8.00
CA SER A 253 11.52 10.56 7.06
C SER A 253 10.97 11.37 5.88
N LEU A 254 11.86 11.97 5.07
CA LEU A 254 11.47 12.63 3.82
C LEU A 254 10.77 11.66 2.84
N TYR A 255 11.03 10.35 2.97
CA TYR A 255 10.39 9.32 2.14
C TYR A 255 8.88 9.22 2.37
N PHE A 256 8.37 9.56 3.56
CA PHE A 256 6.94 9.66 3.80
C PHE A 256 6.29 10.70 2.87
N LEU A 257 6.84 11.93 2.84
CA LEU A 257 6.33 13.00 1.98
C LEU A 257 6.51 12.67 0.50
N LEU A 258 7.65 12.08 0.14
CA LEU A 258 7.98 11.73 -1.23
C LEU A 258 7.10 10.57 -1.75
N SER A 259 6.74 9.63 -0.89
CA SER A 259 5.78 8.56 -1.18
C SER A 259 4.37 9.12 -1.37
N LEU A 260 3.90 9.99 -0.47
CA LEU A 260 2.59 10.65 -0.61
C LEU A 260 2.51 11.47 -1.90
N TYR A 261 3.58 12.21 -2.21
CA TYR A 261 3.72 12.94 -3.47
C TYR A 261 3.58 12.01 -4.68
N ALA A 262 4.31 10.89 -4.70
CA ALA A 262 4.23 9.92 -5.79
C ALA A 262 2.81 9.35 -5.96
N LYS A 263 2.14 8.98 -4.85
CA LYS A 263 0.74 8.49 -4.86
C LYS A 263 -0.20 9.50 -5.53
N VAL A 264 -0.14 10.76 -5.11
CA VAL A 264 -1.01 11.84 -5.64
C VAL A 264 -0.71 12.12 -7.11
N VAL A 265 0.57 12.24 -7.49
CA VAL A 265 0.96 12.56 -8.87
C VAL A 265 0.59 11.43 -9.83
N LEU A 266 0.89 10.18 -9.48
CA LEU A 266 0.55 9.02 -10.32
C LEU A 266 -0.95 8.94 -10.60
N PHE A 267 -1.76 9.10 -9.54
CA PHE A 267 -3.20 9.06 -9.68
C PHE A 267 -3.75 10.26 -10.46
N THR A 268 -3.22 11.46 -10.24
CA THR A 268 -3.61 12.67 -10.98
C THR A 268 -3.31 12.52 -12.48
N LEU A 269 -2.10 12.03 -12.84
CA LEU A 269 -1.73 11.78 -14.23
C LEU A 269 -2.65 10.74 -14.88
N TYR A 270 -3.01 9.68 -14.15
CA TYR A 270 -3.98 8.68 -14.61
C TYR A 270 -5.36 9.29 -14.88
N LEU A 271 -5.89 10.09 -13.96
CA LEU A 271 -7.18 10.76 -14.12
C LEU A 271 -7.18 11.76 -15.29
N LEU A 272 -6.11 12.53 -15.47
CA LEU A 272 -5.98 13.45 -16.59
C LEU A 272 -5.97 12.69 -17.93
N LEU A 273 -5.21 11.60 -18.02
CA LEU A 273 -5.20 10.73 -19.20
C LEU A 273 -6.60 10.15 -19.48
N MET A 274 -7.31 9.67 -18.45
CA MET A 274 -8.67 9.15 -18.59
C MET A 274 -9.65 10.24 -19.04
N GLY A 275 -9.58 11.44 -18.46
CA GLY A 275 -10.42 12.58 -18.86
C GLY A 275 -10.20 12.93 -20.34
N LEU A 276 -8.95 13.02 -20.79
CA LEU A 276 -8.60 13.29 -22.18
C LEU A 276 -9.12 12.21 -23.16
N LEU A 277 -9.11 10.95 -22.75
CA LEU A 277 -9.59 9.84 -23.56
C LEU A 277 -11.12 9.74 -23.59
N LEU A 278 -11.78 9.90 -22.44
CA LEU A 278 -13.23 9.67 -22.31
C LEU A 278 -14.08 10.88 -22.70
N LEU A 279 -13.61 12.10 -22.43
CA LEU A 279 -14.35 13.34 -22.73
C LEU A 279 -14.02 13.91 -24.13
N GLY A 280 -12.95 13.43 -24.76
CA GLY A 280 -12.52 13.87 -26.08
C GLY A 280 -13.17 13.13 -27.25
N GLY A 281 -13.00 13.66 -28.45
CA GLY A 281 -13.39 13.02 -29.72
C GLY A 281 -14.60 13.68 -30.38
N THR A 282 -14.36 14.22 -31.57
CA THR A 282 -15.37 14.93 -32.37
C THR A 282 -16.31 13.94 -33.06
N THR A 283 -15.77 12.87 -33.64
CA THR A 283 -16.54 11.85 -34.38
C THR A 283 -16.86 10.60 -33.54
N LYS A 284 -17.86 9.82 -33.96
CA LYS A 284 -18.20 8.52 -33.34
C LYS A 284 -17.03 7.52 -33.47
N ALA A 285 -16.33 7.51 -34.60
CA ALA A 285 -15.18 6.64 -34.83
C ALA A 285 -14.01 6.99 -33.88
N ASP A 286 -13.72 8.29 -33.72
CA ASP A 286 -12.70 8.76 -32.78
C ASP A 286 -13.04 8.39 -31.33
N ARG A 287 -14.29 8.58 -30.91
CA ARG A 287 -14.74 8.20 -29.55
C ARG A 287 -14.57 6.69 -29.31
N ARG A 288 -14.89 5.84 -30.30
CA ARG A 288 -14.68 4.38 -30.18
C ARG A 288 -13.19 4.03 -30.04
N ARG A 289 -12.34 4.63 -30.86
CA ARG A 289 -10.88 4.44 -30.79
C ARG A 289 -10.32 4.89 -29.44
N ARG A 290 -10.72 6.06 -28.94
CA ARG A 290 -10.30 6.58 -27.63
C ARG A 290 -10.75 5.70 -26.46
N ARG A 291 -11.95 5.12 -26.51
CA ARG A 291 -12.40 4.13 -25.52
C ARG A 291 -11.50 2.89 -25.49
N GLY A 292 -11.06 2.41 -26.65
CA GLY A 292 -10.07 1.32 -26.73
C GLY A 292 -8.75 1.70 -26.04
N TRP A 293 -8.24 2.91 -26.29
CA TRP A 293 -7.07 3.44 -25.59
C TRP A 293 -7.29 3.63 -24.09
N ALA A 294 -8.49 3.99 -23.65
CA ALA A 294 -8.81 4.10 -22.23
C ALA A 294 -8.71 2.73 -21.54
N ILE A 295 -9.27 1.68 -22.15
CA ILE A 295 -9.15 0.31 -21.62
C ILE A 295 -7.68 -0.10 -21.53
N ALA A 296 -6.89 0.14 -22.58
CA ALA A 296 -5.45 -0.17 -22.58
C ALA A 296 -4.68 0.62 -21.51
N ALA A 297 -4.97 1.91 -21.34
CA ALA A 297 -4.35 2.75 -20.33
C ALA A 297 -4.73 2.33 -18.90
N SER A 298 -5.97 1.90 -18.66
CA SER A 298 -6.38 1.33 -17.36
C SER A 298 -5.67 0.01 -17.07
N ALA A 299 -5.54 -0.89 -18.04
CA ALA A 299 -4.81 -2.14 -17.88
C ALA A 299 -3.31 -1.88 -17.57
N LEU A 300 -2.69 -0.93 -18.29
CA LEU A 300 -1.30 -0.53 -18.05
C LEU A 300 -1.12 0.08 -16.66
N PHE A 301 -2.04 0.96 -16.23
CA PHE A 301 -2.00 1.56 -14.91
C PHE A 301 -2.14 0.52 -13.80
N ALA A 302 -3.06 -0.45 -13.94
CA ALA A 302 -3.21 -1.54 -12.99
C ALA A 302 -1.93 -2.39 -12.90
N PHE A 303 -1.36 -2.76 -14.05
CA PHE A 303 -0.10 -3.51 -14.09
C PHE A 303 1.06 -2.74 -13.44
N PHE A 304 1.21 -1.45 -13.78
CA PHE A 304 2.27 -0.61 -13.23
C PHE A 304 2.11 -0.40 -11.72
N THR A 305 0.87 -0.18 -11.25
CA THR A 305 0.54 -0.07 -9.83
C THR A 305 0.87 -1.37 -9.08
N ALA A 306 0.51 -2.53 -9.64
CA ALA A 306 0.84 -3.83 -9.08
C ALA A 306 2.36 -4.10 -9.03
N TRP A 307 3.11 -3.58 -10.01
CA TRP A 307 4.58 -3.66 -10.01
C TRP A 307 5.22 -2.80 -8.92
N MET A 308 4.63 -1.63 -8.59
CA MET A 308 5.07 -0.75 -7.51
C MET A 308 4.65 -1.21 -6.10
N CYS A 309 3.83 -2.26 -5.99
CA CYS A 309 3.49 -2.81 -4.68
C CYS A 309 4.65 -3.64 -4.15
N ARG A 310 5.09 -3.36 -2.91
CA ARG A 310 6.18 -4.11 -2.27
C ARG A 310 5.79 -5.58 -2.11
N ASN A 311 4.57 -5.84 -1.65
CA ASN A 311 3.96 -7.16 -1.53
C ASN A 311 2.88 -7.33 -2.60
N ARG A 312 2.98 -8.40 -3.40
CA ARG A 312 2.05 -8.69 -4.51
C ARG A 312 0.84 -9.51 -4.07
N GLN A 313 0.13 -9.01 -3.06
CA GLN A 313 -1.04 -9.66 -2.48
C GLN A 313 -2.01 -8.62 -1.92
N PHE A 314 -3.25 -9.06 -1.68
CA PHE A 314 -4.21 -8.28 -0.91
C PHE A 314 -4.06 -8.60 0.57
N SER A 315 -4.08 -7.57 1.40
CA SER A 315 -4.21 -7.71 2.84
C SER A 315 -5.67 -7.56 3.24
N HIS A 316 -6.07 -8.26 4.31
CA HIS A 316 -7.41 -8.12 4.87
C HIS A 316 -7.67 -6.66 5.28
N ILE A 317 -8.90 -6.20 5.11
CA ILE A 317 -9.24 -4.80 5.38
C ILE A 317 -9.01 -4.45 6.86
N ASP A 318 -9.28 -5.38 7.77
CA ASP A 318 -9.03 -5.19 9.21
C ASP A 318 -7.53 -5.08 9.52
N ASP A 319 -6.70 -5.84 8.81
CA ASP A 319 -5.24 -5.77 8.98
C ASP A 319 -4.71 -4.46 8.41
N TYR A 320 -5.25 -4.03 7.27
CA TYR A 320 -4.93 -2.75 6.67
C TYR A 320 -5.40 -1.59 7.55
N LEU A 321 -6.57 -1.64 8.18
CA LEU A 321 -7.04 -0.58 9.07
C LEU A 321 -6.30 -0.57 10.41
N ALA A 322 -5.91 -1.75 10.92
CA ALA A 322 -5.08 -1.88 12.12
C ALA A 322 -3.59 -1.60 11.85
N GLY A 323 -3.19 -1.57 10.57
CA GLY A 323 -1.81 -1.52 10.07
C GLY A 323 -0.92 -2.63 10.58
N ARG A 324 -1.41 -3.86 10.42
CA ARG A 324 -0.70 -5.14 10.62
C ARG A 324 -0.09 -5.69 9.32
N THR A 325 -0.15 -4.92 8.23
CA THR A 325 0.27 -5.26 6.85
C THR A 325 1.74 -5.01 6.53
#